data_AF-A0A2X0SFA6-F1
#
_entry.id   AF-A0A2X0SFA6-F1
#
_cell.length_a   1.000
_cell.length_b   1.000
_cell.length_c   1.000
_cell.angle_alpha   90.00
_cell.angle_beta   90.00
_cell.angle_gamma   90.00
#
_symmetry.space_group_name_H-M   'P 1'
#
loop_
_entity.id
_entity.type
_entity.pdbx_description
1 polymer ?
#
loop_
_entity_poly.entity_id
_entity_poly.type
_entity_poly.pdbx_seq_one_letter_code
_entity_poly.pdbx_strand_id
1 'polypeptide(L)'
;MEKLEVPLRVGGFIKTYFGEVLIMDKWVFDAPVDGIGTIIWRALQRVLLFMLFVTTTQAVGIPDGTKERPLDANALNFQRQLIVFEAADCAYCKQFESEVLGHWQGDIVVTRTLSTSPPSDWKLGKILFATPTIVLFEKGREVSRFTGYSGDQLRFWKWLGYQVADARTEENCV
;
A
#
# COMPACT_ATOMS: atom_id res chain seq x y z
N MET A 1 14.68 -28.78 -32.11
CA MET A 1 14.67 -27.35 -32.47
C MET A 1 13.41 -27.13 -33.29
N GLU A 2 12.31 -26.85 -32.60
CA GLU A 2 11.01 -26.69 -33.24
C GLU A 2 10.49 -25.30 -32.92
N LYS A 3 10.30 -24.54 -33.99
CA LYS A 3 10.05 -23.11 -34.01
C LYS A 3 8.53 -22.93 -33.91
N LEU A 4 8.02 -22.71 -32.70
CA LEU A 4 6.62 -22.35 -32.49
C LEU A 4 6.44 -20.85 -32.78
N GLU A 5 6.09 -20.55 -34.03
CA GLU A 5 5.67 -19.23 -34.47
C GLU A 5 4.23 -18.97 -33.97
N VAL A 6 4.09 -18.03 -33.04
CA VAL A 6 2.81 -17.56 -32.53
C VAL A 6 2.23 -16.52 -33.50
N PRO A 7 0.99 -16.68 -34.01
CA PRO A 7 0.38 -15.68 -34.86
C PRO A 7 -0.10 -14.47 -34.05
N LEU A 8 0.41 -13.29 -34.39
CA LEU A 8 -0.16 -12.00 -34.02
C LEU A 8 -1.56 -11.86 -34.66
N ARG A 9 -2.61 -11.80 -33.83
CA ARG A 9 -3.96 -11.44 -34.26
C ARG A 9 -4.31 -10.04 -33.72
N VAL A 10 -4.33 -9.10 -34.65
CA VAL A 10 -4.88 -7.75 -34.54
C VAL A 10 -6.41 -7.84 -34.52
N GLY A 11 -7.06 -7.01 -33.71
CA GLY A 11 -8.44 -6.57 -33.94
C GLY A 11 -9.48 -7.07 -32.94
N GLY A 12 -9.86 -6.21 -32.00
CA GLY A 12 -10.99 -6.40 -31.09
C GLY A 12 -11.43 -5.05 -30.52
N PHE A 13 -12.09 -4.26 -31.37
CA PHE A 13 -12.71 -2.99 -31.00
C PHE A 13 -14.09 -3.26 -30.37
N ILE A 14 -14.54 -2.33 -29.52
CA ILE A 14 -15.90 -2.06 -29.03
C ILE A 14 -16.65 -3.12 -28.18
N LYS A 15 -16.81 -2.80 -26.89
CA LYS A 15 -18.14 -2.45 -26.34
C LYS A 15 -17.99 -1.50 -25.15
N THR A 16 -18.03 -0.22 -25.47
CA THR A 16 -18.34 0.86 -24.55
C THR A 16 -19.74 0.61 -23.97
N TYR A 17 -19.86 0.57 -22.66
CA TYR A 17 -21.15 0.54 -21.98
C TYR A 17 -21.82 1.90 -22.17
N PHE A 18 -22.93 1.89 -22.91
CA PHE A 18 -23.80 3.01 -23.22
C PHE A 18 -25.18 2.70 -22.63
N GLY A 19 -25.68 3.58 -21.78
CA GLY A 19 -27.00 3.55 -21.15
C GLY A 19 -26.99 4.59 -20.05
N GLU A 20 -27.80 5.65 -20.02
CA GLU A 20 -28.98 6.03 -20.77
C GLU A 20 -28.86 7.52 -21.10
N VAL A 21 -29.08 7.87 -22.37
CA VAL A 21 -29.34 9.24 -22.79
C VAL A 21 -30.85 9.42 -22.75
N LEU A 22 -31.35 10.06 -21.69
CA LEU A 22 -32.68 10.67 -21.71
C LEU A 22 -32.55 11.98 -22.50
N ILE A 23 -32.94 11.92 -23.78
CA ILE A 23 -33.20 13.10 -24.60
C ILE A 23 -34.54 13.67 -24.12
N MET A 24 -34.50 14.79 -23.38
CA MET A 24 -35.62 15.70 -23.23
C MET A 24 -35.39 16.92 -24.12
N ASP A 25 -36.05 16.85 -25.27
CA ASP A 25 -36.68 17.91 -26.04
C ASP A 25 -36.31 19.38 -25.75
N LYS A 26 -35.80 20.01 -26.82
CA LYS A 26 -36.13 21.37 -27.29
C LYS A 26 -36.51 22.40 -26.22
N TRP A 27 -35.57 23.27 -25.89
CA TRP A 27 -35.88 24.68 -25.62
C TRP A 27 -34.82 25.58 -26.24
N VAL A 28 -35.10 26.05 -27.46
CA VAL A 28 -34.49 27.27 -28.00
C VAL A 28 -35.15 28.43 -27.24
N PHE A 29 -34.42 28.99 -26.28
CA PHE A 29 -34.79 30.27 -25.69
C PHE A 29 -34.11 31.37 -26.50
N ASP A 30 -34.90 32.08 -27.29
CA ASP A 30 -34.50 33.36 -27.87
C ASP A 30 -34.13 34.33 -26.72
N ALA A 31 -32.94 34.92 -26.83
CA ALA A 31 -32.46 35.89 -25.85
C ALA A 31 -33.22 37.22 -25.97
N PRO A 32 -33.75 37.79 -24.87
CA PRO A 32 -34.33 39.12 -24.85
C PRO A 32 -33.28 40.22 -25.04
N VAL A 33 -33.51 41.10 -26.00
CA VAL A 33 -32.66 42.25 -26.36
C VAL A 33 -33.15 43.53 -25.64
N ASP A 34 -32.99 43.59 -24.33
CA ASP A 34 -33.06 44.85 -23.59
C ASP A 34 -32.17 44.84 -22.32
N GLY A 35 -31.35 45.89 -22.18
CA GLY A 35 -30.18 45.92 -21.29
C GLY A 35 -30.44 45.84 -19.77
N ILE A 36 -31.70 45.77 -19.33
CA ILE A 36 -32.07 45.64 -17.91
C ILE A 36 -32.08 44.14 -17.49
N GLY A 37 -32.43 43.22 -18.40
CA GLY A 37 -32.44 41.78 -18.14
C GLY A 37 -31.05 41.20 -17.87
N THR A 38 -30.01 41.78 -18.49
CA THR A 38 -28.62 41.33 -18.37
C THR A 38 -28.04 41.49 -16.95
N ILE A 39 -28.49 42.49 -16.18
CA ILE A 39 -28.00 42.74 -14.82
C ILE A 39 -28.57 41.70 -13.84
N ILE A 40 -29.87 41.44 -13.95
CA ILE A 40 -30.56 40.44 -13.12
C ILE A 40 -30.06 39.04 -13.47
N TRP A 41 -29.85 38.76 -14.76
CA TRP A 41 -29.23 37.51 -15.24
C TRP A 41 -27.81 37.31 -14.69
N ARG A 42 -26.97 38.35 -14.71
CA ARG A 42 -25.60 38.27 -14.14
C ARG A 42 -25.59 38.10 -12.63
N ALA A 43 -26.54 38.70 -11.91
CA ALA A 43 -26.68 38.52 -10.46
C ALA A 43 -27.13 37.10 -10.13
N LEU A 44 -28.16 36.58 -10.81
CA LEU A 44 -28.64 35.21 -10.65
C LEU A 44 -27.59 34.18 -11.05
N GLN A 45 -26.86 34.40 -12.15
CA GLN A 45 -25.79 33.50 -12.59
C GLN A 45 -24.62 33.47 -11.59
N ARG A 46 -24.30 34.60 -10.92
CA ARG A 46 -23.30 34.65 -9.85
C ARG A 46 -23.75 33.93 -8.58
N VAL A 47 -25.04 34.04 -8.21
CA VAL A 47 -25.60 33.32 -7.06
C VAL A 47 -25.68 31.80 -7.35
N LEU A 48 -26.07 31.41 -8.57
CA LEU A 48 -26.10 30.02 -9.00
C LEU A 48 -24.70 29.39 -9.06
N LEU A 49 -23.69 30.13 -9.53
CA LEU A 49 -22.29 29.71 -9.51
C LEU A 49 -21.74 29.56 -8.08
N PHE A 50 -22.13 30.45 -7.16
CA PHE A 50 -21.73 30.34 -5.74
C PHE A 50 -22.36 29.11 -5.06
N MET A 51 -23.64 28.81 -5.36
CA MET A 51 -24.32 27.60 -4.91
C MET A 51 -23.66 26.32 -5.46
N LEU A 52 -23.21 26.31 -6.73
CA LEU A 52 -22.47 25.19 -7.32
C LEU A 52 -21.04 25.06 -6.76
N PHE A 53 -20.41 26.14 -6.30
CA PHE A 53 -19.07 26.08 -5.69
C PHE A 53 -19.10 25.54 -4.25
N VAL A 54 -20.20 25.73 -3.52
CA VAL A 54 -20.36 25.23 -2.14
C VAL A 54 -20.55 23.71 -2.09
N THR A 55 -21.08 23.08 -3.14
CA THR A 55 -21.35 21.64 -3.18
C THR A 55 -20.12 20.75 -3.42
N THR A 56 -18.97 21.29 -3.80
CA THR A 56 -17.74 20.51 -4.00
C THR A 56 -16.78 20.59 -2.82
N THR A 57 -17.29 20.87 -1.62
CA THR A 57 -16.50 20.65 -0.40
C THR A 57 -16.46 19.15 -0.12
N GLN A 58 -15.57 18.43 -0.82
CA GLN A 58 -15.22 17.08 -0.43
C GLN A 58 -14.67 17.15 1.00
N ALA A 59 -15.25 16.36 1.90
CA ALA A 59 -14.68 16.12 3.22
C ALA A 59 -13.32 15.44 3.02
N VAL A 60 -12.24 16.23 3.06
CA VAL A 60 -10.90 15.69 3.26
C VAL A 60 -10.91 15.10 4.67
N GLY A 61 -11.05 13.79 4.76
CA GLY A 61 -10.85 13.07 6.01
C GLY A 61 -9.50 13.47 6.58
N ILE A 62 -9.50 14.05 7.77
CA ILE A 62 -8.29 14.31 8.54
C ILE A 62 -7.65 12.93 8.73
N PRO A 63 -6.39 12.69 8.31
CA PRO A 63 -5.69 11.49 8.71
C PRO A 63 -5.62 11.53 10.24
N ASP A 64 -6.46 10.71 10.87
CA ASP A 64 -6.42 10.48 12.30
C ASP A 64 -4.97 10.10 12.64
N GLY A 65 -4.50 10.45 13.83
CA GLY A 65 -3.18 10.04 14.33
C GLY A 65 -3.20 8.55 14.60
N THR A 66 -3.37 7.75 13.53
CA THR A 66 -3.73 6.35 13.58
C THR A 66 -2.55 5.59 14.12
N LYS A 67 -2.68 5.13 15.36
CA LYS A 67 -1.99 3.95 15.86
C LYS A 67 -1.96 2.92 14.73
N GLU A 68 -0.78 2.60 14.19
CA GLU A 68 -0.71 1.84 12.95
C GLU A 68 -1.35 0.46 13.15
N ARG A 69 -2.20 0.07 12.19
CA ARG A 69 -2.96 -1.18 12.30
C ARG A 69 -2.02 -2.39 12.14
N PRO A 70 -2.27 -3.48 12.89
CA PRO A 70 -1.61 -4.76 12.66
C PRO A 70 -1.71 -5.21 11.21
N LEU A 71 -0.68 -5.93 10.75
CA LEU A 71 -0.71 -6.59 9.45
C LEU A 71 -1.77 -7.70 9.42
N ASP A 72 -2.40 -7.89 8.25
CA ASP A 72 -3.24 -9.06 8.00
C ASP A 72 -2.36 -10.29 7.79
N ALA A 73 -2.50 -11.30 8.64
CA ALA A 73 -1.73 -12.53 8.56
C ALA A 73 -2.00 -13.32 7.27
N ASN A 74 -3.18 -13.18 6.66
CA ASN A 74 -3.53 -13.89 5.42
C ASN A 74 -2.75 -13.37 4.21
N ALA A 75 -2.21 -12.15 4.29
CA ALA A 75 -1.38 -11.56 3.25
C ALA A 75 0.12 -11.91 3.39
N LEU A 76 0.49 -12.71 4.40
CA LEU A 76 1.86 -13.07 4.72
C LEU A 76 2.14 -14.55 4.47
N ASN A 77 3.41 -14.91 4.35
CA ASN A 77 3.80 -16.31 4.25
C ASN A 77 3.72 -16.99 5.62
N PHE A 78 2.72 -17.86 5.80
CA PHE A 78 2.51 -18.55 7.07
C PHE A 78 3.64 -19.50 7.45
N GLN A 79 4.31 -20.15 6.49
CA GLN A 79 5.40 -21.08 6.80
C GLN A 79 6.62 -20.33 7.30
N ARG A 80 7.01 -19.26 6.60
CA ARG A 80 8.17 -18.45 6.97
C ARG A 80 8.05 -17.04 6.43
N GLN A 81 8.09 -16.06 7.32
CA GLN A 81 7.99 -14.64 6.98
C GLN A 81 9.01 -13.84 7.78
N LEU A 82 9.74 -12.95 7.11
CA LEU A 82 10.52 -11.93 7.77
C LEU A 82 9.70 -10.63 7.84
N ILE A 83 9.55 -10.06 9.03
CA ILE A 83 8.87 -8.79 9.24
C ILE A 83 9.82 -7.80 9.88
N VAL A 84 9.92 -6.61 9.29
CA VAL A 84 10.68 -5.48 9.81
C VAL A 84 9.70 -4.51 10.46
N PHE A 85 9.79 -4.40 11.78
CA PHE A 85 9.04 -3.43 12.57
C PHE A 85 9.84 -2.14 12.67
N GLU A 86 9.23 -1.06 12.20
CA GLU A 86 9.83 0.26 12.06
C GLU A 86 9.02 1.30 12.85
N ALA A 87 9.53 2.53 12.90
CA ALA A 87 8.83 3.68 13.42
C ALA A 87 8.96 4.84 12.44
N ALA A 88 8.01 5.78 12.50
CA ALA A 88 8.08 7.02 11.75
C ALA A 88 9.41 7.75 12.04
N ASP A 89 10.01 8.32 11.00
CA ASP A 89 11.24 9.12 11.07
C ASP A 89 12.46 8.44 11.73
N CYS A 90 12.54 7.11 11.66
CA CYS A 90 13.65 6.33 12.18
C CYS A 90 14.89 6.34 11.26
N ALA A 91 15.99 6.96 11.71
CA ALA A 91 17.25 7.03 10.95
C ALA A 91 17.87 5.64 10.70
N TYR A 92 17.90 4.77 11.71
CA TYR A 92 18.43 3.41 11.58
C TYR A 92 17.59 2.53 10.64
N CYS A 93 16.29 2.80 10.53
CA CYS A 93 15.41 2.11 9.61
C CYS A 93 15.73 2.49 8.16
N LYS A 94 15.95 3.78 7.88
CA LYS A 94 16.43 4.26 6.57
C LYS A 94 17.79 3.68 6.21
N GLN A 95 18.70 3.59 7.18
CA GLN A 95 20.01 2.98 6.97
C GLN A 95 19.90 1.49 6.63
N PHE A 96 19.11 0.72 7.41
CA PHE A 96 18.86 -0.69 7.16
C PHE A 96 18.21 -0.92 5.79
N GLU A 97 17.28 -0.05 5.40
CA GLU A 97 16.68 -0.07 4.07
C GLU A 97 17.74 0.10 2.98
N SER A 98 18.60 1.12 3.06
CA SER A 98 19.61 1.38 2.04
C SER A 98 20.68 0.29 1.94
N GLU A 99 21.10 -0.27 3.08
CA GLU A 99 22.25 -1.17 3.13
C GLU A 99 21.87 -2.65 2.95
N VAL A 100 20.66 -3.03 3.36
CA VAL A 100 20.21 -4.43 3.40
C VAL A 100 19.02 -4.64 2.48
N LEU A 101 17.92 -3.92 2.69
CA LEU A 101 16.67 -4.20 1.96
C LEU A 101 16.75 -3.79 0.48
N GLY A 102 17.46 -2.71 0.15
CA GLY A 102 17.65 -2.22 -1.22
C GLY A 102 18.42 -3.19 -2.12
N HIS A 103 19.11 -4.17 -1.54
CA HIS A 103 19.90 -5.18 -2.23
C HIS A 103 19.49 -6.61 -1.86
N TRP A 104 18.29 -6.79 -1.30
CA TRP A 104 17.81 -8.07 -0.81
C TRP A 104 17.72 -9.12 -1.92
N GLN A 105 18.33 -10.28 -1.68
CA GLN A 105 18.38 -11.41 -2.62
C GLN A 105 17.99 -12.75 -1.96
N GLY A 106 17.45 -12.69 -0.74
CA GLY A 106 17.06 -13.90 0.00
C GLY A 106 15.71 -14.43 -0.45
N ASP A 107 15.54 -15.77 -0.39
CA ASP A 107 14.28 -16.45 -0.73
C ASP A 107 13.12 -16.09 0.21
N ILE A 108 13.42 -15.59 1.40
CA ILE A 108 12.42 -15.22 2.40
C ILE A 108 11.84 -13.84 2.04
N VAL A 109 10.53 -13.79 1.93
CA VAL A 109 9.79 -12.54 1.72
C VAL A 109 9.95 -11.63 2.94
N VAL A 110 10.27 -10.37 2.68
CA VAL A 110 10.39 -9.33 3.71
C VAL A 110 9.22 -8.38 3.62
N THR A 111 8.54 -8.16 4.74
CA THR A 111 7.45 -7.17 4.86
C THR A 111 7.83 -6.13 5.90
N ARG A 112 7.57 -4.86 5.60
CA ARG A 112 7.83 -3.75 6.52
C ARG A 112 6.51 -3.26 7.10
N THR A 113 6.54 -2.82 8.36
CA THR A 113 5.37 -2.23 9.00
C THR A 113 5.78 -1.23 10.06
N LEU A 114 4.96 -0.19 10.23
CA LEU A 114 5.05 0.75 11.34
C LEU A 114 4.22 0.28 12.55
N SER A 115 3.43 -0.79 12.40
CA SER A 115 2.67 -1.39 13.51
C SER A 115 3.58 -1.77 14.66
N THR A 116 3.18 -1.45 15.88
CA THR A 116 3.85 -1.91 17.11
C THR A 116 3.31 -3.26 17.62
N SER A 117 2.38 -3.87 16.88
CA SER A 117 1.76 -5.16 17.17
C SER A 117 2.09 -6.18 16.07
N PRO A 118 2.18 -7.49 16.40
CA PRO A 118 2.36 -8.53 15.39
C PRO A 118 1.17 -8.57 14.43
N PRO A 119 1.29 -9.29 13.30
CA PRO A 119 0.14 -9.62 12.46
C PRO A 119 -0.99 -10.26 13.26
N SER A 120 -2.20 -10.16 12.74
CA SER A 120 -3.40 -10.75 13.39
C SER A 120 -3.18 -12.24 13.68
N ASP A 121 -3.53 -12.68 14.89
CA ASP A 121 -3.36 -14.06 15.37
C ASP A 121 -1.92 -14.58 15.47
N TRP A 122 -0.91 -13.73 15.21
CA TRP A 122 0.50 -14.08 15.39
C TRP A 122 1.02 -13.65 16.75
N LYS A 123 2.06 -14.33 17.24
CA LYS A 123 2.61 -14.13 18.59
C LYS A 123 4.06 -13.69 18.55
N LEU A 124 4.33 -12.56 19.20
CA LEU A 124 5.69 -12.16 19.56
C LEU A 124 6.15 -12.91 20.81
N GLY A 125 7.43 -13.25 20.87
CA GLY A 125 8.08 -13.77 22.07
C GLY A 125 8.38 -12.66 23.09
N LYS A 126 8.62 -11.43 22.60
CA LYS A 126 8.92 -10.25 23.43
C LYS A 126 8.31 -8.98 22.83
N ILE A 127 8.08 -7.98 23.68
CA ILE A 127 7.64 -6.66 23.24
C ILE A 127 8.66 -6.02 22.28
N LEU A 128 8.18 -5.19 21.35
CA LEU A 128 9.02 -4.37 20.47
C LEU A 128 9.41 -3.11 21.24
N PHE A 129 10.70 -2.91 21.51
CA PHE A 129 11.20 -1.77 22.30
C PHE A 129 12.20 -0.88 21.55
N ALA A 130 12.69 -1.33 20.40
CA ALA A 130 13.66 -0.58 19.58
C ALA A 130 13.38 -0.80 18.09
N THR A 131 13.85 0.11 17.25
CA THR A 131 13.66 0.09 15.81
C THR A 131 14.99 0.27 15.06
N PRO A 132 15.17 -0.37 13.89
CA PRO A 132 14.31 -1.42 13.36
C PRO A 132 14.42 -2.70 14.20
N THR A 133 13.32 -3.45 14.31
CA THR A 133 13.36 -4.83 14.83
C THR A 133 12.92 -5.78 13.73
N ILE A 134 13.81 -6.68 13.33
CA ILE A 134 13.55 -7.70 12.34
C ILE A 134 13.17 -8.97 13.08
N VAL A 135 11.98 -9.51 12.79
CA VAL A 135 11.45 -10.72 13.42
C VAL A 135 11.21 -11.77 12.34
N LEU A 136 11.77 -12.95 12.56
CA LEU A 136 11.48 -14.13 11.77
C LEU A 136 10.30 -14.85 12.42
N PHE A 137 9.24 -15.03 11.64
CA PHE A 137 8.07 -15.80 12.03
C PHE A 137 8.03 -17.11 11.28
N GLU A 138 7.64 -18.16 11.99
CA GLU A 138 7.27 -19.45 11.42
C GLU A 138 5.95 -19.91 12.04
N LYS A 139 5.00 -20.32 11.20
CA LYS A 139 3.67 -20.80 11.63
C LYS A 139 2.99 -19.83 12.59
N GLY A 140 3.12 -18.53 12.31
CA GLY A 140 2.55 -17.44 13.10
C GLY A 140 3.22 -17.16 14.45
N ARG A 141 4.40 -17.73 14.71
CA ARG A 141 5.15 -17.53 15.97
C ARG A 141 6.52 -16.95 15.69
N GLU A 142 6.93 -15.99 16.50
CA GLU A 142 8.31 -15.50 16.51
C GLU A 142 9.26 -16.63 16.91
N VAL A 143 10.20 -16.96 16.01
CA VAL A 143 11.27 -17.96 16.25
C VAL A 143 12.62 -17.30 16.49
N SER A 144 12.86 -16.13 15.89
CA SER A 144 14.08 -15.37 16.10
C SER A 144 13.90 -13.87 15.82
N ARG A 145 14.82 -13.07 16.36
CA ARG A 145 14.77 -11.62 16.32
C ARG A 145 16.16 -11.00 16.22
N PHE A 146 16.25 -9.93 15.44
CA PHE A 146 17.35 -8.99 15.41
C PHE A 146 16.85 -7.59 15.77
N THR A 147 17.39 -6.99 16.82
CA THR A 147 16.89 -5.72 17.38
C THR A 147 17.94 -4.64 17.30
N GLY A 148 17.56 -3.51 16.67
CA GLY A 148 18.44 -2.38 16.41
C GLY A 148 19.40 -2.67 15.27
N TYR A 149 19.66 -1.65 14.46
CA TYR A 149 20.62 -1.73 13.37
C TYR A 149 21.57 -0.54 13.43
N SER A 150 22.87 -0.79 13.48
CA SER A 150 23.91 0.25 13.61
C SER A 150 24.83 0.33 12.38
N GLY A 151 24.42 -0.20 11.23
CA GLY A 151 25.24 -0.31 10.03
C GLY A 151 26.11 -1.57 9.93
N ASP A 152 25.99 -2.50 10.89
CA ASP A 152 26.74 -3.76 10.88
C ASP A 152 26.03 -4.82 10.03
N GLN A 153 26.26 -4.76 8.72
CA GLN A 153 25.70 -5.73 7.76
C GLN A 153 26.17 -7.16 8.06
N LEU A 154 27.45 -7.34 8.45
CA LEU A 154 28.01 -8.67 8.69
C LEU A 154 27.29 -9.37 9.84
N ARG A 155 27.02 -8.65 10.94
CA ARG A 155 26.28 -9.19 12.09
C ARG A 155 24.85 -9.57 11.70
N PHE A 156 24.17 -8.74 10.91
CA PHE A 156 22.83 -9.04 10.43
C PHE A 156 22.82 -10.30 9.56
N TRP A 157 23.68 -10.38 8.54
CA TRP A 157 23.74 -11.52 7.63
C TRP A 157 24.17 -12.81 8.33
N LYS A 158 25.10 -12.71 9.28
CA LYS A 158 25.49 -13.86 10.11
C LYS A 158 24.32 -14.36 10.95
N TRP A 159 23.57 -13.46 11.59
CA TRP A 159 22.37 -13.83 12.34
C TRP A 159 21.35 -14.52 11.43
N LEU A 160 20.99 -13.90 10.31
CA LEU A 160 19.99 -14.45 9.39
C LEU A 160 20.43 -15.80 8.82
N GLY A 161 21.70 -15.93 8.44
CA GLY A 161 22.29 -17.16 7.94
C GLY A 161 22.12 -18.35 8.89
N TYR A 162 22.32 -18.14 10.20
CA TYR A 162 22.03 -19.18 11.19
C TYR A 162 20.55 -19.55 11.24
N GLN A 163 19.66 -18.56 11.24
CA GLN A 163 18.22 -18.84 11.34
C GLN A 163 17.69 -19.61 10.14
N VAL A 164 18.17 -19.31 8.93
CA VAL A 164 17.69 -20.00 7.71
C VAL A 164 18.34 -21.37 7.51
N ALA A 165 19.54 -21.59 8.06
CA ALA A 165 20.22 -22.88 7.99
C ALA A 165 19.58 -23.90 8.93
N ASP A 166 19.28 -23.50 10.18
CA ASP A 166 18.62 -24.36 11.17
C ASP A 166 17.23 -24.80 10.69
N ALA A 167 16.57 -23.95 9.93
CA ALA A 167 15.24 -24.20 9.38
C ALA A 167 15.19 -25.25 8.25
N ARG A 168 16.36 -25.73 7.76
CA ARG A 168 16.48 -26.73 6.70
C ARG A 168 16.76 -28.15 7.22
N THR A 169 16.93 -28.32 8.53
CA THR A 169 17.38 -29.61 9.11
C THR A 169 16.25 -30.49 9.63
N GLU A 170 15.01 -30.00 9.76
CA GLU A 170 13.87 -30.85 10.15
C GLU A 170 13.18 -31.56 8.97
N GLU A 171 13.16 -30.98 7.77
CA GLU A 171 12.46 -31.58 6.61
C GLU A 171 13.32 -32.52 5.76
N ASN A 172 14.65 -32.50 5.92
CA ASN A 172 15.60 -33.31 5.13
C ASN A 172 16.40 -34.32 5.96
N CYS A 173 16.01 -34.55 7.22
CA CYS A 173 16.54 -35.64 8.04
C CYS A 173 15.48 -36.73 8.24
N VAL A 174 15.04 -37.34 7.13
CA VAL A 174 14.34 -38.64 7.08
C VAL A 174 14.88 -39.44 5.91
#